data_AF-A0A660MDR7-F1
#
_entry.id   AF-A0A660MDR7-F1
#
_cell.length_a   1.000
_cell.length_b   1.000
_cell.length_c   1.000
_cell.angle_alpha   90.00
_cell.angle_beta   90.00
_cell.angle_gamma   90.00
#
_symmetry.space_group_name_H-M   'P 1'
#
loop_
_entity.id
_entity.type
_entity.pdbx_description
1 polymer ?
#
loop_
_entity_poly.entity_id
_entity_poly.type
_entity_poly.pdbx_seq_one_letter_code
_entity_poly.pdbx_strand_id
1 'polypeptide(L)'
;MATQPIIVPDLGDFANVDVIEVLVKAGDSVKKEDSLITLETDKASMDVPAPADGVIATLTVKVGDKVSAGDTIGTLDSAGGASAAATATAAPAAAKPAPAAAAQPAPAAQPAAAAAPIPGGPAPEGAVDMLVIGAGPAGYSAAFRAADLGLKVTLIERYQTLGGVCLNVGCIPSKALLHVCEVIEEAHSIANSG
;
A
#
# COMPACT_ATOMS: atom_id res chain seq x y z
N MET A 1 -12.22 32.91 -19.53
CA MET A 1 -11.39 32.63 -18.35
C MET A 1 -12.36 32.15 -17.29
N ALA A 2 -12.27 30.87 -16.98
CA ALA A 2 -13.15 30.16 -16.07
C ALA A 2 -12.29 29.72 -14.89
N THR A 3 -12.05 30.66 -13.97
CA THR A 3 -11.27 30.44 -12.75
C THR A 3 -12.04 29.56 -11.80
N GLN A 4 -11.80 28.26 -11.86
CA GLN A 4 -12.36 27.28 -10.95
C GLN A 4 -11.51 27.26 -9.66
N PRO A 5 -12.10 27.49 -8.47
CA PRO A 5 -11.40 27.27 -7.21
C PRO A 5 -11.13 25.78 -7.02
N ILE A 6 -9.90 25.45 -6.64
CA ILE A 6 -9.52 24.11 -6.18
C ILE A 6 -9.80 24.07 -4.68
N ILE A 7 -10.81 23.28 -4.30
CA ILE A 7 -11.30 23.15 -2.93
C ILE A 7 -10.75 21.84 -2.33
N VAL A 8 -10.28 21.88 -1.08
CA VAL A 8 -9.90 20.67 -0.33
C VAL A 8 -11.13 19.73 -0.22
N PRO A 9 -11.07 18.48 -0.71
CA PRO A 9 -12.13 17.49 -0.54
C PRO A 9 -12.45 17.21 0.93
N ASP A 10 -13.52 16.46 1.20
CA ASP A 10 -13.85 16.06 2.56
C ASP A 10 -12.73 15.18 3.17
N LEU A 11 -12.15 15.67 4.28
CA LEU A 11 -11.08 14.99 5.04
C LEU A 11 -11.62 14.19 6.23
N GLY A 12 -12.95 14.13 6.41
CA GLY A 12 -13.59 13.56 7.59
C GLY A 12 -13.38 14.44 8.83
N ASP A 13 -13.36 13.81 10.01
CA ASP A 13 -13.27 14.50 11.31
C ASP A 13 -11.91 15.20 11.59
N PHE A 14 -11.00 15.27 10.60
CA PHE A 14 -9.66 15.86 10.73
C PHE A 14 -9.61 17.31 10.26
N ALA A 15 -9.50 18.26 11.20
CA ALA A 15 -9.30 19.68 10.94
C ALA A 15 -7.84 20.10 11.15
N ASN A 16 -7.31 20.98 10.28
CA ASN A 16 -5.91 21.45 10.26
C ASN A 16 -4.89 20.35 9.92
N VAL A 17 -5.02 19.78 8.72
CA VAL A 17 -4.10 18.79 8.14
C VAL A 17 -2.90 19.51 7.50
N ASP A 18 -1.70 18.95 7.66
CA ASP A 18 -0.44 19.52 7.17
C ASP A 18 -0.13 19.09 5.73
N VAL A 19 0.37 20.02 4.90
CA VAL A 19 0.76 19.76 3.49
C VAL A 19 2.20 19.27 3.41
N ILE A 20 2.40 17.99 3.07
CA ILE A 20 3.74 17.38 3.03
C ILE A 20 4.46 17.56 1.70
N GLU A 21 3.75 17.53 0.57
CA GLU A 21 4.35 17.71 -0.76
C GLU A 21 3.41 18.45 -1.72
N VAL A 22 4.02 19.31 -2.54
CA VAL A 22 3.35 20.09 -3.58
C VAL A 22 3.96 19.66 -4.92
N LEU A 23 3.23 18.81 -5.64
CA LEU A 23 3.71 18.14 -6.86
C LEU A 23 3.73 19.06 -8.08
N VAL A 24 2.92 20.13 -8.04
CA VAL A 24 2.60 21.01 -9.18
C VAL A 24 2.94 22.47 -8.88
N LYS A 25 3.28 23.25 -9.92
CA LYS A 25 3.67 24.67 -9.77
C LYS A 25 2.62 25.60 -10.39
N ALA A 26 2.60 26.85 -9.95
CA ALA A 26 1.83 27.88 -10.64
C ALA A 26 2.35 28.05 -12.08
N GLY A 27 1.44 27.98 -13.06
CA GLY A 27 1.73 27.90 -14.49
C GLY A 27 1.82 26.48 -15.07
N ASP A 28 1.69 25.43 -14.26
CA ASP A 28 1.73 24.04 -14.74
C ASP A 28 0.37 23.56 -15.28
N SER A 29 0.41 22.58 -16.20
CA SER A 29 -0.72 22.12 -17.02
C SER A 29 -1.23 20.76 -16.55
N VAL A 30 -2.14 20.77 -15.58
CA VAL A 30 -2.68 19.56 -14.94
C VAL A 30 -3.87 18.99 -15.70
N LYS A 31 -4.01 17.66 -15.65
CA LYS A 31 -5.17 16.93 -16.20
C LYS A 31 -6.15 16.62 -15.10
N LYS A 32 -7.42 16.38 -15.46
CA LYS A 32 -8.41 15.83 -14.53
C LYS A 32 -7.87 14.53 -13.92
N GLU A 33 -8.09 14.35 -12.61
CA GLU A 33 -7.61 13.19 -11.80
C GLU A 33 -6.09 13.14 -11.52
N ASP A 34 -5.32 14.16 -11.91
CA ASP A 34 -3.88 14.30 -11.59
C ASP A 34 -3.66 14.83 -10.16
N SER A 35 -2.63 14.35 -9.43
CA SER A 35 -2.42 14.68 -8.01
C SER A 35 -1.75 16.05 -7.84
N LEU A 36 -2.43 16.99 -7.18
CA LEU A 36 -1.94 18.36 -7.00
C LEU A 36 -1.06 18.52 -5.75
N ILE A 37 -1.57 18.05 -4.60
CA ILE A 37 -0.89 18.09 -3.30
C ILE A 37 -1.16 16.79 -2.55
N THR A 38 -0.21 16.38 -1.72
CA THR A 38 -0.36 15.24 -0.81
C THR A 38 -0.47 15.76 0.63
N LEU A 39 -1.48 15.28 1.35
CA LEU A 39 -1.82 15.67 2.72
C LEU A 39 -1.52 14.52 3.69
N GLU A 40 -1.00 14.81 4.88
CA GLU A 40 -0.71 13.78 5.90
C GLU A 40 -1.74 13.78 7.04
N THR A 41 -2.58 12.73 7.10
CA THR A 41 -3.46 12.47 8.26
C THR A 41 -2.83 11.43 9.19
N ASP A 42 -3.27 11.40 10.46
CA ASP A 42 -2.76 10.54 11.57
C ASP A 42 -2.60 9.03 11.27
N LYS A 43 -3.17 8.53 10.17
CA LYS A 43 -2.98 7.14 9.69
C LYS A 43 -2.72 6.95 8.20
N ALA A 44 -2.84 7.99 7.38
CA ALA A 44 -2.73 7.86 5.91
C ALA A 44 -2.37 9.18 5.23
N SER A 45 -1.49 9.09 4.23
CA SER A 45 -1.36 10.14 3.22
C SER A 45 -2.56 10.09 2.27
N MET A 46 -3.11 11.24 1.90
CA MET A 46 -4.25 11.37 0.99
C MET A 46 -3.97 12.48 -0.02
N ASP A 47 -4.04 12.13 -1.31
CA ASP A 47 -3.81 13.07 -2.41
C ASP A 47 -5.07 13.86 -2.78
N VAL A 48 -4.89 15.13 -3.16
CA VAL A 48 -5.97 15.98 -3.70
C VAL A 48 -5.90 15.95 -5.23
N PRO A 49 -6.83 15.27 -5.93
CA PRO A 49 -6.85 15.20 -7.38
C PRO A 49 -7.39 16.48 -8.02
N ALA A 50 -6.94 16.79 -9.23
CA ALA A 50 -7.39 17.94 -10.01
C ALA A 50 -8.87 17.78 -10.43
N PRO A 51 -9.74 18.78 -10.16
CA PRO A 51 -11.17 18.69 -10.46
C PRO A 51 -11.49 18.84 -11.96
N ALA A 52 -10.58 19.40 -12.76
CA ALA A 52 -10.72 19.61 -14.21
C ALA A 52 -9.35 19.74 -14.87
N ASP A 53 -9.29 19.54 -16.19
CA ASP A 53 -8.13 19.90 -17.00
C ASP A 53 -7.97 21.43 -17.07
N GLY A 54 -6.73 21.93 -16.88
CA GLY A 54 -6.44 23.35 -16.98
C GLY A 54 -5.05 23.74 -16.46
N VAL A 55 -4.78 25.05 -16.44
CA VAL A 55 -3.51 25.60 -15.94
C VAL A 55 -3.71 26.19 -14.55
N ILE A 56 -2.80 25.91 -13.63
CA ILE A 56 -2.83 26.45 -12.27
C ILE A 56 -2.45 27.93 -12.33
N ALA A 57 -3.43 28.83 -12.17
CA ALA A 57 -3.22 30.27 -12.27
C ALA A 57 -2.53 30.81 -11.01
N THR A 58 -2.96 30.39 -9.82
CA THR A 58 -2.34 30.73 -8.54
C THR A 58 -2.43 29.58 -7.55
N LEU A 59 -1.30 29.19 -6.95
CA LEU A 59 -1.26 28.33 -5.77
C LEU A 59 -0.98 29.19 -4.54
N THR A 60 -1.85 29.14 -3.53
CA THR A 60 -1.75 30.00 -2.33
C THR A 60 -0.97 29.31 -1.20
N VAL A 61 -0.99 27.97 -1.21
CA VAL A 61 -0.51 27.08 -0.14
C VAL A 61 0.93 26.63 -0.41
N LYS A 62 1.74 26.45 0.65
CA LYS A 62 3.12 25.95 0.61
C LYS A 62 3.25 24.63 1.38
N VAL A 63 4.37 23.94 1.18
CA VAL A 63 4.79 22.80 2.01
C VAL A 63 4.91 23.28 3.47
N GLY A 64 4.23 22.59 4.38
CA GLY A 64 4.15 22.94 5.80
C GLY A 64 3.09 23.97 6.19
N ASP A 65 2.23 24.42 5.26
CA ASP A 65 1.00 25.16 5.62
C ASP A 65 -0.11 24.19 6.06
N LYS A 66 -1.08 24.71 6.84
CA LYS A 66 -2.24 23.96 7.35
C LYS A 66 -3.50 24.25 6.54
N VAL A 67 -4.23 23.19 6.19
CA VAL A 67 -5.50 23.27 5.45
C VAL A 67 -6.60 22.46 6.13
N SER A 68 -7.85 22.83 5.91
CA SER A 68 -9.05 22.12 6.38
C SER A 68 -9.99 21.79 5.22
N ALA A 69 -10.91 20.85 5.43
CA ALA A 69 -11.91 20.50 4.42
C ALA A 69 -12.73 21.74 4.01
N GLY A 70 -12.84 21.99 2.70
CA GLY A 70 -13.50 23.17 2.14
C GLY A 70 -12.60 24.41 1.91
N ASP A 71 -11.33 24.41 2.34
CA ASP A 71 -10.43 25.53 2.04
C ASP A 71 -10.07 25.62 0.55
N THR A 72 -9.73 26.83 0.07
CA THR A 72 -9.33 27.06 -1.33
C THR A 72 -7.81 27.04 -1.47
N ILE A 73 -7.27 25.96 -2.02
CA ILE A 73 -5.83 25.73 -2.21
C ILE A 73 -5.24 26.69 -3.27
N GLY A 74 -6.04 26.98 -4.30
CA GLY A 74 -5.63 27.79 -5.44
C GLY A 74 -6.72 27.96 -6.48
N THR A 75 -6.36 28.57 -7.61
CA THR A 75 -7.25 28.75 -8.76
C THR A 75 -6.68 28.10 -10.02
N LEU A 76 -7.55 27.43 -10.78
CA LEU A 76 -7.27 26.81 -12.07
C LEU A 76 -8.07 27.56 -13.14
N ASP A 77 -7.43 28.05 -14.20
CA ASP A 77 -8.17 28.61 -15.35
C ASP A 77 -8.42 27.49 -16.35
N SER A 78 -9.69 27.09 -16.48
CA SER A 78 -10.10 26.10 -17.47
C SER A 78 -10.33 26.79 -18.82
N ALA A 79 -9.31 26.74 -19.66
CA ALA A 79 -9.34 27.29 -21.01
C ALA A 79 -10.22 26.42 -21.94
N GLY A 80 -11.49 26.79 -22.12
CA GLY A 80 -12.43 26.13 -23.04
C GLY A 80 -11.90 26.06 -24.47
N GLY A 81 -11.45 24.87 -24.87
CA GLY A 81 -10.50 24.66 -25.97
C GLY A 81 -11.00 24.77 -27.42
N ALA A 82 -10.04 24.57 -28.34
CA ALA A 82 -10.26 24.23 -29.75
C ALA A 82 -8.98 23.63 -30.38
N SER A 83 -9.16 22.74 -31.37
CA SER A 83 -8.14 22.08 -32.23
C SER A 83 -7.15 21.13 -31.54
N ALA A 84 -7.05 19.80 -31.80
CA ALA A 84 -7.18 18.98 -33.02
C ALA A 84 -5.98 19.13 -34.00
N ALA A 85 -5.41 18.08 -34.62
CA ALA A 85 -5.47 16.61 -34.44
C ALA A 85 -4.22 15.99 -35.16
N ALA A 86 -3.87 14.69 -35.18
CA ALA A 86 -4.47 13.41 -34.75
C ALA A 86 -3.32 12.50 -34.19
N THR A 87 -3.31 11.17 -34.06
CA THR A 87 -4.11 9.99 -34.52
C THR A 87 -4.44 9.08 -33.28
N ALA A 88 -5.17 7.95 -33.27
CA ALA A 88 -5.52 6.85 -34.20
C ALA A 88 -4.38 5.83 -34.52
N THR A 89 -4.49 4.52 -34.28
CA THR A 89 -5.53 3.67 -33.65
C THR A 89 -4.94 2.31 -33.20
N ALA A 90 -5.31 1.79 -32.02
CA ALA A 90 -5.55 0.35 -31.76
C ALA A 90 -6.19 0.15 -30.37
N ALA A 91 -7.13 -0.79 -30.26
CA ALA A 91 -7.86 -1.13 -29.02
C ALA A 91 -7.87 -2.67 -28.80
N PRO A 92 -8.59 -3.26 -27.82
CA PRO A 92 -7.91 -3.81 -26.65
C PRO A 92 -7.99 -5.35 -26.54
N ALA A 93 -6.93 -5.96 -26.01
CA ALA A 93 -6.88 -7.38 -25.69
C ALA A 93 -7.31 -7.64 -24.23
N ALA A 94 -8.58 -7.97 -24.01
CA ALA A 94 -9.09 -8.31 -22.68
C ALA A 94 -8.64 -9.73 -22.26
N ALA A 95 -7.66 -9.82 -21.36
CA ALA A 95 -7.28 -11.07 -20.71
C ALA A 95 -8.18 -11.35 -19.50
N LYS A 96 -9.05 -12.36 -19.61
CA LYS A 96 -9.96 -12.83 -18.56
C LYS A 96 -9.18 -13.26 -17.31
N PRO A 97 -9.65 -12.95 -16.07
CA PRO A 97 -9.01 -13.46 -14.85
C PRO A 97 -8.88 -14.98 -14.84
N ALA A 98 -7.68 -15.48 -14.56
CA ALA A 98 -7.46 -16.88 -14.26
C ALA A 98 -8.12 -17.22 -12.90
N PRO A 99 -8.79 -18.37 -12.74
CA PRO A 99 -9.37 -18.76 -11.46
C PRO A 99 -8.31 -18.82 -10.36
N ALA A 100 -8.68 -18.38 -9.15
CA ALA A 100 -7.83 -18.56 -7.97
C ALA A 100 -7.56 -20.05 -7.75
N ALA A 101 -6.28 -20.44 -7.73
CA ALA A 101 -5.91 -21.80 -7.36
C ALA A 101 -6.32 -22.04 -5.90
N ALA A 102 -7.04 -23.12 -5.65
CA ALA A 102 -7.46 -23.47 -4.29
C ALA A 102 -6.22 -23.66 -3.41
N ALA A 103 -6.19 -22.97 -2.27
CA ALA A 103 -5.09 -23.10 -1.32
C ALA A 103 -5.06 -24.55 -0.80
N GLN A 104 -3.94 -25.25 -1.03
CA GLN A 104 -3.70 -26.50 -0.32
C GLN A 104 -3.62 -26.18 1.19
N PRO A 105 -4.22 -27.02 2.07
CA PRO A 105 -4.07 -26.86 3.50
C PRO A 105 -2.58 -26.84 3.89
N ALA A 106 -2.12 -25.73 4.44
CA ALA A 106 -0.81 -25.68 5.08
C ALA A 106 -0.81 -26.69 6.25
N PRO A 107 0.27 -27.47 6.46
CA PRO A 107 0.39 -28.38 7.59
C PRO A 107 0.08 -27.64 8.91
N ALA A 108 -0.74 -28.27 9.76
CA ALA A 108 -1.28 -27.62 10.95
C ALA A 108 -0.16 -27.04 11.83
N ALA A 109 -0.30 -25.76 12.21
CA ALA A 109 0.67 -25.06 13.02
C ALA A 109 0.76 -25.70 14.42
N GLN A 110 1.83 -26.44 14.67
CA GLN A 110 2.10 -27.02 15.97
C GLN A 110 2.43 -25.90 16.98
N PRO A 111 1.83 -25.87 18.18
CA PRO A 111 2.06 -24.80 19.14
C PRO A 111 3.54 -24.62 19.49
N ALA A 112 4.06 -23.41 19.29
CA ALA A 112 5.44 -23.06 19.60
C ALA A 112 5.65 -23.04 21.12
N ALA A 113 6.35 -24.05 21.65
CA ALA A 113 6.79 -24.07 23.04
C ALA A 113 7.75 -22.90 23.33
N ALA A 114 7.72 -22.39 24.56
CA ALA A 114 8.54 -21.23 24.95
C ALA A 114 10.04 -21.51 24.76
N ALA A 115 10.73 -20.59 24.08
CA ALA A 115 12.09 -20.81 23.61
C ALA A 115 13.14 -20.76 24.74
N ALA A 116 13.85 -21.87 24.92
CA ALA A 116 15.18 -21.88 25.54
C ALA A 116 16.19 -21.16 24.62
N PRO A 117 17.34 -20.66 25.14
CA PRO A 117 18.41 -20.14 24.29
C PRO A 117 18.95 -21.25 23.38
N ILE A 118 19.09 -20.91 22.09
CA ILE A 118 19.41 -21.87 21.04
C ILE A 118 20.88 -21.78 20.61
N PRO A 119 21.55 -22.91 20.34
CA PRO A 119 22.75 -22.91 19.53
C PRO A 119 22.41 -22.33 18.15
N GLY A 120 23.23 -21.42 17.65
CA GLY A 120 23.14 -20.99 16.25
C GLY A 120 23.41 -22.18 15.32
N GLY A 121 22.75 -22.20 14.16
CA GLY A 121 23.17 -23.07 13.07
C GLY A 121 24.61 -22.77 12.64
N PRO A 122 25.27 -23.70 11.91
CA PRO A 122 26.64 -23.47 11.44
C PRO A 122 26.72 -22.16 10.65
N ALA A 123 27.69 -21.32 11.01
CA ALA A 123 27.95 -20.09 10.27
C ALA A 123 28.34 -20.42 8.82
N PRO A 124 27.92 -19.61 7.82
CA PRO A 124 28.26 -19.85 6.42
C PRO A 124 29.78 -19.76 6.21
N GLU A 125 30.37 -20.83 5.68
CA GLU A 125 31.81 -20.86 5.38
C GLU A 125 32.11 -20.13 4.07
N GLY A 126 32.49 -18.85 4.17
CA GLY A 126 32.98 -18.04 3.05
C GLY A 126 32.38 -16.65 2.99
N ALA A 127 32.62 -15.95 1.89
CA ALA A 127 32.01 -14.65 1.62
C ALA A 127 30.54 -14.81 1.19
N VAL A 128 29.70 -13.91 1.70
CA VAL A 128 28.27 -13.82 1.42
C VAL A 128 27.98 -12.44 0.85
N ASP A 129 27.13 -12.37 -0.18
CA ASP A 129 26.87 -11.14 -0.92
C ASP A 129 25.79 -10.27 -0.23
N MET A 130 24.95 -10.90 0.60
CA MET A 130 23.90 -10.22 1.35
C MET A 130 23.64 -10.89 2.71
N LEU A 131 23.44 -10.07 3.75
CA LEU A 131 22.98 -10.50 5.07
C LEU A 131 21.58 -9.93 5.33
N VAL A 132 20.65 -10.78 5.76
CA VAL A 132 19.29 -10.41 6.16
C VAL A 132 19.09 -10.79 7.62
N ILE A 133 18.51 -9.88 8.41
CA ILE A 133 18.26 -10.06 9.85
C ILE A 133 16.75 -10.05 10.09
N GLY A 134 16.25 -11.11 10.73
CA GLY A 134 14.85 -11.42 10.92
C GLY A 134 14.24 -12.16 9.72
N ALA A 135 13.70 -13.35 9.96
CA ALA A 135 12.95 -14.13 8.99
C ALA A 135 11.45 -13.78 8.98
N GLY A 136 11.09 -12.53 9.29
CA GLY A 136 9.72 -12.02 9.10
C GLY A 136 9.31 -11.98 7.61
N PRO A 137 8.05 -11.65 7.29
CA PRO A 137 7.54 -11.66 5.91
C PRO A 137 8.39 -10.84 4.93
N ALA A 138 8.83 -9.65 5.33
CA ALA A 138 9.76 -8.85 4.53
C ALA A 138 11.14 -9.51 4.39
N GLY A 139 11.68 -10.08 5.48
CA GLY A 139 13.03 -10.64 5.55
C GLY A 139 13.20 -11.91 4.72
N TYR A 140 12.33 -12.92 4.88
CA TYR A 140 12.44 -14.12 4.04
C TYR A 140 12.14 -13.80 2.57
N SER A 141 11.22 -12.87 2.28
CA SER A 141 10.91 -12.49 0.89
C SER A 141 12.09 -11.77 0.23
N ALA A 142 12.77 -10.87 0.95
CA ALA A 142 14.00 -10.25 0.48
C ALA A 142 15.11 -11.29 0.28
N ALA A 143 15.26 -12.24 1.22
CA ALA A 143 16.28 -13.28 1.13
C ALA A 143 16.07 -14.23 -0.05
N PHE A 144 14.85 -14.73 -0.27
CA PHE A 144 14.54 -15.52 -1.47
C PHE A 144 14.72 -14.70 -2.74
N ARG A 145 14.26 -13.44 -2.78
CA ARG A 145 14.38 -12.62 -3.98
C ARG A 145 15.82 -12.27 -4.34
N ALA A 146 16.70 -12.13 -3.35
CA ALA A 146 18.13 -11.96 -3.58
C ALA A 146 18.80 -13.28 -4.03
N ALA A 147 18.37 -14.43 -3.51
CA ALA A 147 18.83 -15.74 -3.97
C ALA A 147 18.38 -16.06 -5.41
N ASP A 148 17.16 -15.69 -5.82
CA ASP A 148 16.68 -15.76 -7.22
C ASP A 148 17.59 -14.98 -8.19
N LEU A 149 18.20 -13.90 -7.71
CA LEU A 149 19.12 -13.04 -8.46
C LEU A 149 20.58 -13.54 -8.41
N GLY A 150 20.82 -14.72 -7.83
CA GLY A 150 22.12 -15.39 -7.78
C GLY A 150 23.04 -14.95 -6.62
N LEU A 151 22.55 -14.13 -5.68
CA LEU A 151 23.33 -13.67 -4.53
C LEU A 151 23.42 -14.76 -3.46
N LYS A 152 24.59 -14.91 -2.82
CA LYS A 152 24.77 -15.75 -1.63
C LYS A 152 24.21 -15.02 -0.41
N VAL A 153 22.95 -15.28 -0.11
CA VAL A 153 22.26 -14.66 1.03
C VAL A 153 22.43 -15.50 2.30
N THR A 154 22.69 -14.83 3.42
CA THR A 154 22.52 -15.40 4.77
C THR A 154 21.33 -14.76 5.46
N LEU A 155 20.44 -15.58 6.02
CA LEU A 155 19.28 -15.14 6.80
C LEU A 155 19.48 -15.53 8.27
N ILE A 156 19.57 -14.54 9.16
CA ILE A 156 19.68 -14.75 10.62
C ILE A 156 18.33 -14.47 11.28
N GLU A 157 17.81 -15.45 12.01
CA GLU A 157 16.62 -15.32 12.86
C GLU A 157 16.97 -15.74 14.30
N ARG A 158 16.36 -15.11 15.30
CA ARG A 158 16.56 -15.41 16.74
C ARG A 158 15.70 -16.57 17.24
N TYR A 159 14.81 -17.06 16.40
CA TYR A 159 13.89 -18.18 16.64
C TYR A 159 14.26 -19.39 15.77
N GLN A 160 13.87 -20.59 16.18
CA GLN A 160 14.04 -21.81 15.38
C GLN A 160 13.06 -21.86 14.19
N THR A 161 11.90 -21.22 14.30
CA THR A 161 10.93 -21.13 13.22
C THR A 161 11.12 -19.84 12.41
N LEU A 162 11.09 -19.97 11.09
CA LEU A 162 11.00 -18.83 10.19
C LEU A 162 9.63 -18.15 10.31
N GLY A 163 9.49 -16.97 9.72
CA GLY A 163 8.24 -16.22 9.60
C GLY A 163 8.05 -15.07 10.59
N GLY A 164 8.92 -14.96 11.60
CA GLY A 164 8.93 -13.87 12.59
C GLY A 164 7.57 -13.66 13.27
N VAL A 165 7.28 -12.41 13.67
CA VAL A 165 6.02 -12.06 14.38
C VAL A 165 4.78 -12.40 13.54
N CYS A 166 4.70 -11.93 12.30
CA CYS A 166 3.46 -11.95 11.51
C CYS A 166 2.88 -13.37 11.30
N LEU A 167 3.74 -14.36 11.06
CA LEU A 167 3.33 -15.76 10.85
C LEU A 167 3.20 -16.57 12.15
N ASN A 168 4.08 -16.37 13.13
CA ASN A 168 4.08 -17.23 14.33
C ASN A 168 3.12 -16.74 15.43
N VAL A 169 2.96 -15.42 15.62
CA VAL A 169 2.22 -14.82 16.76
C VAL A 169 1.48 -13.52 16.40
N GLY A 170 1.26 -13.26 15.12
CA GLY A 170 0.74 -12.00 14.60
C GLY A 170 -0.62 -12.11 13.92
N CYS A 171 -0.89 -11.18 13.01
CA CYS A 171 -2.19 -11.07 12.33
C CYS A 171 -2.57 -12.29 11.47
N ILE A 172 -1.62 -13.12 11.02
CA ILE A 172 -1.91 -14.31 10.21
C ILE A 172 -2.55 -15.43 11.06
N PRO A 173 -1.93 -15.93 12.16
CA PRO A 173 -2.58 -16.94 13.01
C PRO A 173 -3.85 -16.41 13.67
N SER A 174 -3.94 -15.13 14.04
CA SER A 174 -5.19 -14.54 14.54
C SER A 174 -6.32 -14.59 13.52
N LYS A 175 -6.07 -14.22 12.25
CA LYS A 175 -7.09 -14.28 11.19
C LYS A 175 -7.45 -15.72 10.81
N ALA A 176 -6.48 -16.62 10.79
CA ALA A 176 -6.74 -18.05 10.56
C ALA A 176 -7.66 -18.64 11.63
N LEU A 177 -7.42 -18.32 12.92
CA LEU A 177 -8.29 -18.78 14.01
C LEU A 177 -9.70 -18.18 13.94
N LEU A 178 -9.84 -16.89 13.62
CA LEU A 178 -11.14 -16.24 13.45
C LEU A 178 -11.97 -16.89 12.33
N HIS A 179 -11.34 -17.22 11.21
CA HIS A 179 -12.02 -17.93 10.10
C HIS A 179 -12.40 -19.38 10.48
N VAL A 180 -11.60 -20.06 11.31
CA VAL A 180 -11.99 -21.38 11.86
C VAL A 180 -13.21 -21.25 12.78
N CYS A 181 -13.31 -20.20 13.59
CA CYS A 181 -14.50 -19.94 14.40
C CYS A 181 -15.74 -19.65 13.53
N GLU A 182 -15.60 -18.82 12.51
CA GLU A 182 -16.64 -18.51 11.52
C GLU A 182 -17.21 -19.78 10.87
N VAL A 183 -16.36 -20.68 10.38
CA VAL A 183 -16.76 -21.97 9.79
C VAL A 183 -17.45 -22.90 10.80
N ILE A 184 -17.09 -22.85 12.08
CA ILE A 184 -17.77 -23.62 13.15
C ILE A 184 -19.15 -23.03 13.45
N GLU A 185 -19.28 -21.70 13.49
CA GLU A 185 -20.55 -20.99 13.69
C GLU A 185 -21.54 -21.29 12.55
N GLU A 186 -21.07 -21.25 11.29
CA GLU A 186 -21.87 -21.65 10.11
C GLU A 186 -22.31 -23.12 10.19
N ALA A 187 -21.39 -24.04 10.53
CA ALA A 187 -21.70 -25.46 10.64
C ALA A 187 -22.76 -25.75 11.73
N HIS A 188 -22.68 -25.08 12.89
CA HIS A 188 -23.71 -25.15 13.93
C HIS A 188 -25.04 -24.53 13.49
N SER A 189 -25.01 -23.39 12.79
CA SER A 189 -26.21 -22.73 12.26
C SER A 189 -26.97 -23.64 11.29
N ILE A 190 -26.25 -24.28 10.36
CA ILE A 190 -26.81 -25.26 9.41
C ILE A 190 -27.38 -26.48 10.16
N ALA A 191 -26.64 -27.02 11.13
CA ALA A 191 -27.07 -28.20 11.91
C ALA A 191 -28.33 -27.95 12.76
N ASN A 192 -28.60 -26.71 13.16
CA ASN A 192 -29.79 -26.31 13.91
C ASN A 192 -30.98 -25.90 13.02
N SER A 193 -30.85 -25.97 11.69
CA SER A 193 -31.83 -25.44 10.71
C SER A 193 -32.64 -26.53 9.98
N GLY A 194 -32.65 -27.77 10.46
CA GLY A 194 -33.36 -28.92 9.86
C GLY A 194 -33.89 -29.92 10.87
#